data_AF-A0A0F9FDL1-F1
#
_entry.id   AF-A0A0F9FDL1-F1
#
_cell.length_a   1.000
_cell.length_b   1.000
_cell.length_c   1.000
_cell.angle_alpha   90.00
_cell.angle_beta   90.00
_cell.angle_gamma   90.00
#
_symmetry.space_group_name_H-M   'P 1'
#
loop_
_entity.id
_entity.type
_entity.pdbx_description
1 polymer ?
#
loop_
_entity_poly.entity_id
_entity_poly.type
_entity_poly.pdbx_seq_one_letter_code
_entity_poly.pdbx_strand_id
1 'polypeptide(L)' 'MANKAVPLPAPEPLASLTEETLKHMDAIGGELDEAKKNLDSLEELGIDTSRLREKINWGYKARDVILKTFGPKK' A
#
# COMPACT_ATOMS: atom_id res chain seq x y z
N MET A 1 -22.10 34.54 28.60
CA MET A 1 -22.45 33.26 27.94
C MET A 1 -21.22 32.80 27.19
N ALA A 2 -20.64 31.64 27.55
CA ALA A 2 -19.40 31.16 26.93
C ALA A 2 -19.73 30.49 25.59
N ASN A 3 -19.20 31.03 24.49
CA ASN A 3 -19.20 30.39 23.18
C ASN A 3 -18.36 29.12 23.27
N LYS A 4 -19.01 27.96 23.39
CA LYS A 4 -18.33 26.67 23.24
C LYS A 4 -17.93 26.54 21.78
N ALA A 5 -16.64 26.71 21.50
CA ALA A 5 -16.09 26.43 20.18
C ALA A 5 -16.41 24.98 19.81
N VAL A 6 -17.20 24.80 18.76
CA VAL A 6 -17.48 23.48 18.19
C VAL A 6 -16.15 22.99 17.60
N PRO A 7 -15.60 21.85 18.04
CA PRO A 7 -14.37 21.33 17.47
C PRO A 7 -14.64 20.98 15.99
N LEU A 8 -13.79 21.50 15.10
CA LEU A 8 -13.86 21.16 13.68
C LEU A 8 -13.71 19.63 13.54
N PRO A 9 -14.60 18.96 12.79
CA PRO A 9 -14.47 17.53 12.55
C PRO A 9 -13.12 17.26 11.89
N ALA A 10 -12.46 16.18 12.31
CA ALA A 10 -11.21 15.74 11.69
C ALA A 10 -11.42 15.62 10.17
N PRO A 11 -10.46 16.05 9.33
CA PRO A 11 -10.63 16.02 7.89
C PRO A 11 -10.83 14.57 7.46
N GLU A 12 -12.05 14.24 7.05
CA GLU A 12 -12.32 13.04 6.28
C GLU A 12 -11.54 13.18 4.96
N PRO A 13 -10.77 12.16 4.55
CA PRO A 13 -10.13 12.21 3.25
C PRO A 13 -11.24 12.43 2.21
N LEU A 14 -11.11 13.48 1.40
CA LEU A 14 -12.10 13.89 0.40
C LEU A 14 -12.38 12.77 -0.64
N ALA A 15 -11.55 11.72 -0.67
CA ALA A 15 -11.75 10.52 -1.45
C ALA A 15 -11.27 9.29 -0.66
N SER A 16 -12.19 8.41 -0.28
CA SER A 16 -11.89 7.03 0.08
C SER A 16 -11.70 6.20 -1.20
N LEU A 17 -10.84 5.18 -1.15
CA LEU A 17 -10.72 4.24 -2.27
C LEU A 17 -12.05 3.54 -2.52
N THR A 18 -12.41 3.35 -3.79
CA THR A 18 -13.55 2.53 -4.17
C THR A 18 -13.27 1.05 -3.90
N GLU A 19 -14.31 0.23 -3.76
CA GLU A 19 -14.15 -1.23 -3.60
C GLU A 19 -13.36 -1.85 -4.76
N GLU A 20 -13.58 -1.38 -5.98
CA GLU A 20 -12.82 -1.80 -7.16
C GLU A 20 -11.33 -1.48 -7.01
N THR A 21 -11.01 -0.27 -6.55
CA THR A 21 -9.61 0.14 -6.34
C THR A 21 -8.96 -0.67 -5.22
N LEU A 22 -9.71 -0.99 -4.15
CA LEU A 22 -9.22 -1.88 -3.08
C LEU A 22 -8.90 -3.28 -3.63
N LYS A 23 -9.75 -3.84 -4.50
CA LYS A 23 -9.47 -5.13 -5.17
C LYS A 23 -8.20 -5.06 -6.02
N HIS A 24 -7.97 -3.96 -6.74
CA HIS A 24 -6.73 -3.75 -7.48
C HIS A 24 -5.52 -3.64 -6.56
N MET A 25 -5.65 -2.96 -5.42
CA MET A 25 -4.58 -2.91 -4.42
C MET A 25 -4.25 -4.31 -3.87
N ASP A 26 -5.24 -5.16 -3.65
CA ASP A 26 -5.03 -6.54 -3.22
C ASP A 26 -4.37 -7.40 -4.31
N ALA A 27 -4.80 -7.25 -5.56
CA ALA A 27 -4.16 -7.90 -6.70
C ALA A 27 -2.67 -7.53 -6.83
N ILE A 28 -2.34 -6.24 -6.68
CA ILE A 28 -0.95 -5.75 -6.65
C ILE A 28 -0.16 -6.43 -5.51
N GLY A 29 -0.78 -6.64 -4.35
CA GLY A 29 -0.16 -7.38 -3.25
C GLY A 29 0.23 -8.80 -3.67
N GLY A 30 -0.69 -9.51 -4.33
CA GLY A 30 -0.43 -10.86 -4.85
C GLY A 30 0.66 -10.90 -5.91
N GLU A 31 0.69 -9.94 -6.84
CA GLU A 31 1.74 -9.84 -7.87
C GLU A 31 3.12 -9.57 -7.25
N LEU A 32 3.20 -8.75 -6.21
CA LEU A 32 4.45 -8.50 -5.48
C LEU A 32 4.92 -9.75 -4.72
N ASP A 33 4.01 -10.56 -4.19
CA ASP A 33 4.34 -11.82 -3.50
C ASP A 33 4.89 -12.86 -4.48
N GLU A 34 4.28 -12.97 -5.67
CA GLU A 34 4.78 -13.83 -6.74
C GLU A 34 6.14 -13.37 -7.27
N ALA A 35 6.29 -12.07 -7.54
CA ALA A 35 7.55 -11.51 -7.98
C ALA A 35 8.67 -11.77 -6.96
N LYS A 36 8.38 -11.68 -5.66
CA LYS A 36 9.35 -12.00 -4.60
C LYS A 36 9.80 -13.45 -4.65
N LYS A 37 8.88 -14.40 -4.79
CA LYS A 37 9.21 -15.84 -4.94
C LYS A 37 10.09 -16.09 -6.17
N ASN A 38 9.76 -15.45 -7.29
CA ASN A 38 10.54 -15.57 -8.51
C ASN A 38 11.95 -15.00 -8.34
N LEU A 39 12.12 -13.91 -7.60
CA LEU A 39 13.46 -13.39 -7.27
C LEU A 39 14.26 -14.36 -6.40
N ASP A 40 13.63 -15.00 -5.41
CA ASP A 40 14.28 -16.01 -4.58
C ASP A 40 14.82 -17.17 -5.46
N SER A 41 14.02 -17.64 -6.43
CA SER A 41 14.48 -18.65 -7.40
C SER A 41 15.61 -18.17 -8.32
N LEU A 42 15.62 -16.89 -8.71
CA LEU A 42 16.72 -16.32 -9.51
C LEU A 42 18.02 -16.20 -8.69
N GLU A 43 17.92 -15.87 -7.41
CA GLU A 43 19.08 -15.86 -6.49
C GLU A 43 19.68 -17.26 -6.32
N GLU A 44 18.85 -18.31 -6.26
CA GLU A 44 19.31 -19.71 -6.25
C GLU A 44 20.11 -20.09 -7.51
N LEU A 45 19.80 -19.47 -8.64
CA LEU A 45 20.53 -19.62 -9.91
C LEU A 45 21.79 -18.73 -9.98
N GLY A 46 22.11 -17.99 -8.92
CA GLY A 46 23.27 -17.10 -8.85
C GLY A 46 23.07 -15.76 -9.56
N ILE A 47 21.83 -15.38 -9.88
CA ILE A 47 21.52 -14.09 -10.48
C ILE A 47 21.36 -13.05 -9.36
N ASP A 48 22.07 -11.92 -9.48
CA ASP A 48 21.89 -10.80 -8.55
C ASP A 48 20.52 -10.16 -8.75
N THR A 49 19.66 -10.24 -7.73
CA THR A 49 18.33 -9.63 -7.74
C THR A 49 18.19 -8.43 -6.80
N SER A 50 19.28 -7.96 -6.19
CA SER A 50 19.28 -6.89 -5.17
C SER A 50 18.45 -5.66 -5.57
N ARG A 51 18.65 -5.15 -6.80
CA ARG A 51 17.92 -4.01 -7.34
C ARG A 51 16.43 -4.30 -7.58
N LEU A 52 16.09 -5.52 -7.99
CA LEU A 52 14.69 -5.92 -8.19
C LEU A 52 13.98 -6.08 -6.85
N ARG A 53 14.67 -6.64 -5.85
CA ARG A 53 14.20 -6.79 -4.47
C ARG A 53 13.91 -5.41 -3.84
N GLU A 54 14.76 -4.42 -4.08
CA GLU A 54 14.52 -3.04 -3.66
C GLU A 54 13.22 -2.46 -4.26
N LYS A 55 12.99 -2.67 -5.57
CA LYS A 55 11.76 -2.21 -6.24
C LYS A 55 10.50 -2.88 -5.71
N ILE A 56 10.56 -4.20 -5.45
CA ILE A 56 9.45 -4.93 -4.84
C ILE A 56 9.14 -4.38 -3.44
N ASN A 57 10.18 -4.16 -2.62
CA ASN A 57 10.02 -3.57 -1.29
C ASN A 57 9.42 -2.16 -1.34
N TRP A 58 9.81 -1.35 -2.34
CA TRP A 58 9.18 -0.06 -2.57
C TRP A 58 7.70 -0.19 -2.94
N GLY A 59 7.33 -1.17 -3.77
CA GLY A 59 5.94 -1.47 -4.13
C GLY A 59 5.08 -1.80 -2.90
N TYR A 60 5.57 -2.64 -1.99
CA TYR A 60 4.89 -2.93 -0.73
C TYR A 60 4.67 -1.67 0.12
N LYS A 61 5.71 -0.84 0.23
CA LYS A 61 5.63 0.41 0.99
C LYS A 61 4.64 1.39 0.37
N ALA A 62 4.63 1.52 -0.96
CA ALA A 62 3.68 2.38 -1.66
C ALA A 62 2.24 1.93 -1.43
N ARG A 63 1.96 0.63 -1.57
CA ARG A 63 0.64 0.04 -1.27
C ARG A 63 0.20 0.32 0.17
N ASP A 64 1.09 0.11 1.14
CA ASP A 64 0.81 0.36 2.55
C ASP A 64 0.48 1.84 2.83
N VAL A 65 1.24 2.78 2.27
CA VAL A 65 0.96 4.22 2.39
C VAL A 65 -0.39 4.58 1.78
N ILE A 66 -0.71 4.06 0.59
CA ILE A 66 -1.99 4.31 -0.08
C ILE A 66 -3.16 3.79 0.77
N LEU A 67 -3.07 2.55 1.26
CA LEU A 67 -4.12 1.95 2.09
C LEU A 67 -4.27 2.65 3.45
N LYS A 68 -3.18 3.11 4.07
CA LYS A 68 -3.24 3.90 5.31
C LYS A 68 -3.87 5.27 5.12
N THR A 69 -3.63 5.90 3.97
CA THR A 69 -4.06 7.27 3.69
C THR A 69 -5.50 7.32 3.17
N PHE A 70 -5.85 6.40 2.27
CA PHE A 70 -7.10 6.41 1.50
C PHE A 70 -7.95 5.16 1.67
N GLY A 71 -7.42 4.10 2.28
CA GLY A 71 -8.15 2.87 2.54
C GLY A 71 -9.20 3.01 3.66
N PRO A 72 -10.00 1.96 3.88
CA PRO A 72 -11.02 1.97 4.92
C PRO A 72 -10.39 2.17 6.30
N LYS A 73 -10.75 3.27 6.97
CA LYS A 73 -10.37 3.51 8.36
C LYS A 73 -11.18 2.55 9.23
N LYS A 74 -10.52 1.51 9.76
CA LYS A 74 -11.08 0.68 10.83
C LYS A 74 -11.09 1.44 12.15
#